data_AF-A0A843EGZ4-F1
#
_entry.id   AF-A0A843EGZ4-F1
#
_cell.length_a   1.000
_cell.length_b   1.000
_cell.length_c   1.000
_cell.angle_alpha   90.00
_cell.angle_beta   90.00
_cell.angle_gamma   90.00
#
_symmetry.space_group_name_H-M   'P 1'
#
loop_
_entity.id
_entity.type
_entity.pdbx_description
1 polymer ?
#
loop_
_entity_poly.entity_id
_entity_poly.type
_entity_poly.pdbx_seq_one_letter_code
_entity_poly.pdbx_strand_id
1 'polypeptide(L)'
;MTFTVKEICQEIWNLEEKYELNHKEIQGCYPWQLIRMYLYYEITRKTNVFESAQQSSLSLFDKINSFLPFLKNSILSNPLSGRENVDVLIFDHPIKVIFEYEYQDIYSYFLKDTLN
;
A
#
# COMPACT_ATOMS: atom_id res chain seq x y z
N MET A 1 -1.05 12.60 26.13
CA MET A 1 -0.78 11.16 26.35
C MET A 1 -0.58 10.58 24.96
N THR A 2 0.60 10.07 24.64
CA THR A 2 0.89 9.55 23.31
C THR A 2 0.60 8.06 23.32
N PHE A 3 -0.47 7.64 22.66
CA PHE A 3 -0.77 6.22 22.47
C PHE A 3 0.19 5.62 21.44
N THR A 4 0.45 4.33 21.52
CA THR A 4 1.22 3.57 20.52
C THR A 4 0.31 2.57 19.80
N VAL A 5 0.73 2.11 18.62
CA VAL A 5 0.01 1.04 17.89
C VAL A 5 -0.14 -0.19 18.78
N LYS A 6 0.91 -0.56 19.51
CA LYS A 6 0.92 -1.72 20.39
C LYS A 6 -0.13 -1.61 21.50
N GLU A 7 -0.24 -0.46 22.16
CA GLU A 7 -1.23 -0.23 23.21
C GLU A 7 -2.66 -0.30 22.67
N ILE A 8 -2.92 0.31 21.50
CA ILE A 8 -4.25 0.25 20.88
C ILE A 8 -4.61 -1.20 20.52
N CYS A 9 -3.71 -1.94 19.89
CA CYS A 9 -3.94 -3.35 19.55
C CYS A 9 -4.16 -4.19 20.80
N GLN A 10 -3.38 -3.97 21.86
CA GLN A 10 -3.54 -4.71 23.11
C GLN A 10 -4.91 -4.48 23.75
N GLU A 11 -5.39 -3.23 23.79
CA GLU A 11 -6.73 -2.94 24.31
C GLU A 11 -7.83 -3.57 23.45
N ILE A 12 -7.69 -3.55 22.12
CA ILE A 12 -8.63 -4.23 21.22
C ILE A 12 -8.64 -5.74 21.52
N TRP A 13 -7.48 -6.39 21.63
CA TRP A 13 -7.40 -7.82 21.93
C TRP A 13 -7.96 -8.18 23.30
N ASN A 14 -7.71 -7.35 24.32
CA ASN A 14 -8.29 -7.52 25.65
C ASN A 14 -9.83 -7.51 25.59
N LEU A 15 -10.41 -6.63 24.76
CA LEU A 15 -11.86 -6.58 24.53
C LEU A 15 -12.36 -7.79 23.72
N GLU A 16 -11.61 -8.20 22.70
CA GLU A 16 -11.92 -9.37 21.89
C GLU A 16 -11.99 -10.65 22.73
N GLU A 17 -11.01 -10.85 23.62
CA GLU A 17 -10.95 -11.97 24.54
C GLU A 17 -12.05 -11.88 25.60
N LYS A 18 -12.18 -10.73 26.27
CA LYS A 18 -13.15 -10.53 27.35
C LYS A 18 -14.59 -10.78 26.91
N TYR A 19 -14.94 -10.44 25.67
CA TYR A 19 -16.30 -10.55 25.15
C TYR A 19 -16.45 -11.59 24.05
N GLU A 20 -15.44 -12.43 23.80
CA GLU A 20 -15.43 -13.44 22.73
C GLU A 20 -15.88 -12.89 21.36
N LEU A 21 -15.49 -11.65 21.03
CA LEU A 21 -16.05 -10.88 19.92
C LEU A 21 -15.85 -11.58 18.56
N ASN A 22 -14.72 -12.28 18.40
CA ASN A 22 -14.39 -13.01 17.16
C ASN A 22 -15.35 -14.17 16.86
N HIS A 23 -16.05 -14.69 17.87
CA HIS A 23 -16.97 -15.83 17.75
C HIS A 23 -18.44 -15.44 17.88
N LYS A 24 -18.74 -14.17 18.17
CA LYS A 24 -20.13 -13.69 18.26
C LYS A 24 -20.78 -13.67 16.90
N GLU A 25 -21.77 -14.55 16.76
CA GLU A 25 -22.62 -14.64 15.59
C GLU A 25 -24.00 -14.05 15.88
N ILE A 26 -24.50 -13.21 14.97
CA ILE A 26 -25.85 -12.67 15.00
C ILE A 26 -26.44 -12.90 13.62
N GLN A 27 -27.48 -13.72 13.52
CA GLN A 27 -28.19 -14.01 12.27
C GLN A 27 -27.26 -14.47 11.13
N GLY A 28 -26.29 -15.35 11.39
CA GLY A 28 -25.35 -15.84 10.36
C GLY A 28 -24.19 -14.89 10.04
N CYS A 29 -24.08 -13.76 10.74
CA CYS A 29 -23.05 -12.76 10.53
C CYS A 29 -22.13 -12.68 11.76
N TYR A 30 -20.83 -12.45 11.55
CA TYR A 30 -19.85 -12.14 12.59
C TYR A 30 -19.58 -10.64 12.60
N PRO A 31 -20.36 -9.82 13.34
CA PRO A 31 -20.35 -8.37 13.16
C PRO A 31 -18.99 -7.76 13.51
N TRP A 32 -18.33 -8.33 14.52
CA TRP A 32 -17.01 -7.88 14.95
C TRP A 32 -15.97 -7.99 13.84
N GLN A 33 -15.93 -9.12 13.12
CA GLN A 33 -14.96 -9.33 12.04
C GLN A 33 -15.14 -8.30 10.91
N LEU A 34 -16.38 -7.85 10.67
CA LEU A 34 -16.70 -6.82 9.71
C LEU A 34 -16.24 -5.43 10.17
N ILE A 35 -16.40 -5.09 11.45
CA ILE A 35 -16.15 -3.71 11.94
C ILE A 35 -14.76 -3.50 12.55
N ARG A 36 -14.03 -4.56 12.94
CA ARG A 36 -12.79 -4.46 13.73
C ARG A 36 -11.74 -3.54 13.12
N MET A 37 -11.53 -3.64 11.79
CA MET A 37 -10.53 -2.82 11.09
C MET A 37 -10.98 -1.37 10.94
N TYR A 38 -12.28 -1.15 10.71
CA TYR A 38 -12.83 0.20 10.68
C TYR A 38 -12.65 0.89 12.04
N LEU A 39 -12.96 0.19 13.14
CA LEU A 39 -12.80 0.69 14.49
C LEU A 39 -11.32 1.00 14.80
N TYR A 40 -10.41 0.11 14.42
CA TYR A 40 -8.97 0.31 14.56
C TYR A 40 -8.48 1.58 13.85
N TYR A 41 -8.87 1.80 12.59
CA TYR A 41 -8.50 3.01 11.84
C TYR A 41 -9.13 4.28 12.41
N GLU A 42 -10.38 4.20 12.89
CA GLU A 42 -11.03 5.31 13.59
C GLU A 42 -10.29 5.71 14.87
N ILE A 43 -9.89 4.72 15.68
CA ILE A 43 -9.15 4.96 16.92
C ILE A 43 -7.79 5.58 16.60
N THR A 44 -7.01 4.93 15.73
CA THR A 44 -5.65 5.40 15.37
C THR A 44 -5.64 6.79 14.74
N ARG A 45 -6.68 7.15 13.97
CA ARG A 45 -6.88 8.52 13.47
C ARG A 45 -7.17 9.51 14.60
N LYS A 46 -8.08 9.17 15.52
CA LYS A 46 -8.45 10.06 16.64
C LYS A 46 -7.32 10.24 17.65
N THR A 47 -6.44 9.24 17.78
CA THR A 47 -5.28 9.28 18.67
C THR A 47 -4.02 9.83 18.00
N ASN A 48 -4.09 10.20 16.71
CA ASN A 48 -2.95 10.63 15.89
C ASN A 48 -1.74 9.66 15.96
N VAL A 49 -2.01 8.36 16.16
CA VAL A 49 -0.96 7.33 16.22
C VAL A 49 -0.40 7.03 14.85
N PHE A 50 -1.25 7.11 13.84
CA PHE A 50 -0.80 7.28 12.48
C PHE A 50 -0.85 8.77 12.16
N GLU A 51 0.28 9.34 11.76
CA GLU A 51 0.21 10.42 10.78
C GLU A 51 -0.61 9.87 9.62
N SER A 52 -1.61 10.63 9.16
CA SER A 52 -2.57 10.17 8.16
C SER A 52 -1.92 9.26 7.11
N ALA A 53 -2.49 8.09 6.83
CA ALA A 53 -2.08 7.30 5.67
C ALA A 53 -2.17 8.10 4.35
N GLN A 54 -2.87 9.23 4.39
CA GLN A 54 -2.73 10.34 3.45
C GLN A 54 -1.29 10.86 3.53
N GLN A 55 -0.48 10.51 2.51
CA GLN A 55 0.84 11.10 2.24
C GLN A 55 0.90 12.51 2.81
N SER A 56 1.88 12.78 3.69
CA SER A 56 2.22 14.14 4.09
C SER A 56 2.13 15.02 2.84
N SER A 57 1.31 16.08 2.92
CA SER A 57 0.98 16.85 1.73
C SER A 57 2.28 17.31 1.08
N LEU A 58 2.60 16.74 -0.10
CA LEU A 58 3.84 17.05 -0.80
C LEU A 58 3.96 18.56 -0.94
N SER A 59 5.15 19.09 -0.64
CA SER A 59 5.38 20.51 -0.82
C SER A 59 5.19 20.87 -2.31
N LEU A 60 4.91 22.14 -2.60
CA LEU A 60 4.83 22.61 -3.99
C LEU A 60 6.11 22.29 -4.76
N PHE A 61 7.27 22.31 -4.08
CA PHE A 61 8.55 21.97 -4.65
C PHE A 61 8.64 20.48 -5.01
N ASP A 62 8.21 19.58 -4.13
CA ASP A 62 8.20 18.13 -4.38
C ASP A 62 7.26 17.76 -5.53
N LYS A 63 6.14 18.47 -5.65
CA LYS A 63 5.21 18.31 -6.78
C LYS A 63 5.85 18.71 -8.10
N ILE A 64 6.56 19.84 -8.16
CA ILE A 64 7.25 20.28 -9.38
C ILE A 64 8.39 19.30 -9.73
N ASN A 65 9.18 18.89 -8.74
CA ASN A 65 10.30 17.98 -8.94
C ASN A 65 9.88 16.58 -9.37
N SER A 66 8.71 16.09 -8.94
CA SER A 66 8.16 14.82 -9.40
C SER A 66 7.45 14.93 -10.76
N PHE A 67 6.87 16.09 -11.07
CA PHE A 67 6.15 16.31 -12.32
C PHE A 67 7.07 16.42 -13.55
N LEU A 68 8.24 17.07 -13.42
CA LEU A 68 9.16 17.25 -14.56
C LEU A 68 9.70 15.91 -15.12
N PRO A 69 10.22 14.97 -14.29
CA PRO A 69 10.62 13.65 -14.77
C PRO A 69 9.44 12.86 -15.33
N PHE A 70 8.26 12.94 -14.70
CA PHE A 70 7.06 12.27 -15.18
C PHE A 70 6.70 12.71 -16.60
N LEU A 71 6.66 14.03 -16.86
CA LEU A 71 6.33 14.55 -18.18
C LEU A 71 7.39 14.15 -19.22
N LYS A 72 8.67 14.26 -18.87
CA LYS A 72 9.79 13.85 -19.74
C LYS A 72 9.66 12.37 -20.13
N ASN A 73 9.43 11.49 -19.16
CA ASN A 73 9.33 10.06 -19.39
C ASN A 73 8.03 9.68 -20.13
N SER A 74 6.93 10.41 -19.89
CA SER A 74 5.65 10.22 -20.60
C SER A 74 5.70 10.63 -22.09
N ILE A 75 6.72 11.39 -22.50
CA ILE A 75 6.92 11.78 -23.91
C ILE A 75 8.03 10.95 -24.54
N LEU A 76 9.18 10.80 -23.87
CA LEU A 76 10.37 10.16 -24.43
C LEU A 76 10.38 8.64 -24.27
N SER A 77 9.74 8.11 -23.23
CA SER A 77 9.77 6.69 -22.85
C SER A 77 8.37 6.08 -22.85
N ASN A 78 7.44 6.64 -23.64
CA ASN A 78 6.06 6.18 -23.68
C ASN A 78 5.93 4.90 -24.53
N PRO A 79 5.64 3.74 -23.92
CA PRO A 79 5.46 2.49 -24.66
C PRO A 79 4.23 2.53 -25.59
N LEU A 80 3.29 3.45 -25.37
CA LEU A 80 2.08 3.63 -26.18
C LEU A 80 2.29 4.55 -27.39
N SER A 81 3.52 5.02 -27.63
CA SER A 81 3.83 5.88 -28.79
C SER A 81 3.76 5.14 -30.14
N GLY A 82 3.55 3.82 -30.14
CA GLY A 82 3.33 3.01 -31.34
C GLY A 82 4.58 2.86 -32.23
N ARG A 83 5.76 3.20 -31.70
CA ARG A 83 7.03 3.16 -32.45
C ARG A 83 7.66 1.77 -32.51
N GLU A 84 7.18 0.84 -31.70
CA GLU A 84 7.76 -0.49 -31.52
C GLU A 84 6.65 -1.55 -31.71
N ASN A 85 6.90 -2.56 -32.55
CA ASN A 85 6.11 -3.79 -32.54
C ASN A 85 6.76 -4.74 -31.55
N VAL A 86 6.09 -5.00 -30.43
CA VAL A 86 6.56 -5.89 -29.37
C VAL A 86 5.68 -7.12 -29.32
N ASP A 87 6.29 -8.30 -29.28
CA ASP A 87 5.56 -9.59 -29.18
C ASP A 87 4.99 -9.80 -27.78
N VAL A 88 5.69 -9.30 -26.75
CA VAL A 88 5.30 -9.44 -25.34
C VAL A 88 5.48 -8.10 -24.61
N LEU A 89 4.44 -7.68 -23.90
CA LEU A 89 4.43 -6.50 -23.04
C LEU A 89 4.27 -6.95 -21.58
N ILE A 90 5.20 -6.53 -20.72
CA ILE A 90 5.20 -6.86 -19.29
C ILE A 90 4.93 -5.58 -18.50
N PHE A 91 3.92 -5.62 -17.62
CA PHE A 91 3.66 -4.54 -16.68
C PHE A 91 4.31 -4.89 -15.35
N ASP A 92 5.25 -4.05 -14.92
CA ASP A 92 5.91 -4.19 -13.64
C ASP A 92 5.00 -3.75 -12.49
N HIS A 93 5.21 -4.37 -11.34
CA HIS A 93 4.63 -3.98 -10.08
C HIS A 93 5.35 -2.73 -9.53
N PRO A 94 4.62 -1.81 -8.89
CA PRO A 94 5.20 -0.58 -8.37
C PRO A 94 6.25 -0.80 -7.26
N ILE A 95 6.16 -1.94 -6.56
CA ILE A 95 7.15 -2.33 -5.55
C ILE A 95 8.31 -3.04 -6.23
N LYS A 96 9.49 -2.40 -6.17
CA LYS A 96 10.76 -2.97 -6.61
C LYS A 96 11.69 -3.15 -5.42
N VAL A 97 12.53 -4.17 -5.49
CA VAL A 97 13.57 -4.44 -4.49
C VAL A 97 14.94 -4.24 -5.11
N ILE A 98 15.91 -3.79 -4.31
CA ILE A 98 17.31 -3.71 -4.77
C ILE A 98 17.92 -5.09 -4.62
N PHE A 99 18.32 -5.69 -5.73
CA PHE A 99 19.06 -6.95 -5.78
C PHE A 99 20.25 -6.79 -6.72
N GLU A 100 21.45 -7.16 -6.25
CA GLU A 100 22.70 -6.99 -7.02
C GLU A 100 22.90 -5.59 -7.62
N TYR A 101 22.58 -4.54 -6.86
CA TYR A 101 22.67 -3.12 -7.25
C TYR A 101 21.67 -2.66 -8.32
N GLU A 102 20.73 -3.50 -8.73
CA GLU A 102 19.65 -3.16 -9.66
C GLU A 102 18.27 -3.21 -9.01
N TYR A 103 17.35 -2.37 -9.48
CA TYR A 103 15.95 -2.42 -9.06
C TYR A 103 15.23 -3.53 -9.83
N GLN A 104 14.83 -4.58 -9.11
CA GLN A 104 14.12 -5.71 -9.66
C GLN A 104 12.66 -5.74 -9.22
N ASP A 105 11.80 -6.08 -10.16
CA ASP A 105 10.40 -6.35 -9.90
C ASP A 105 10.22 -7.76 -9.33
N ILE A 106 9.64 -7.88 -8.14
CA ILE A 106 9.56 -9.16 -7.42
C ILE A 106 8.71 -10.22 -8.12
N TYR A 107 7.86 -9.84 -9.08
CA TYR A 107 6.93 -10.76 -9.75
C TYR A 107 7.33 -11.04 -11.21
N SER A 108 8.22 -10.25 -11.79
CA SER A 108 8.55 -10.33 -13.22
C SER A 108 10.05 -10.39 -13.52
N TYR A 109 10.93 -10.31 -12.52
CA TYR A 109 12.38 -10.37 -12.76
C TYR A 109 12.80 -11.63 -13.55
N PHE A 110 12.18 -12.79 -13.27
CA PHE A 110 12.48 -14.07 -13.91
C PHE A 110 11.90 -14.21 -15.33
N LEU A 111 10.93 -13.37 -15.70
CA LEU A 111 10.31 -13.42 -17.03
C LEU A 111 11.28 -12.94 -18.12
N LYS A 112 12.22 -12.08 -17.75
CA LYS A 112 13.26 -11.58 -18.66
C LYS A 112 14.10 -12.70 -19.26
N ASP A 113 14.42 -13.73 -18.48
CA ASP A 113 15.18 -14.89 -18.95
C ASP A 113 14.32 -15.93 -19.67
N THR A 114 13.00 -15.93 -19.41
CA THR A 114 12.06 -16.90 -19.98
C THR A 114 11.55 -16.48 -21.37
N LEU A 115 11.53 -15.17 -21.64
CA LEU A 115 10.96 -14.58 -22.85
C LEU A 115 12.02 -14.07 -23.86
N ASN A 116 13.31 -14.22 -23.53
CA ASN A 116 14.43 -14.01 -24.45
C ASN A 116 14.78 -15.31 -25.19
#